data_AF-A0A2T2SJ03-F1
#
_entry.id   AF-A0A2T2SJ03-F1
#
_cell.length_a   1.000
_cell.length_b   1.000
_cell.length_c   1.000
_cell.angle_alpha   90.00
_cell.angle_beta   90.00
_cell.angle_gamma   90.00
#
_symmetry.space_group_name_H-M   'P 1'
#
loop_
_entity.id
_entity.type
_entity.pdbx_description
1 polymer ?
#
loop_
_entity_poly.entity_id
_entity_poly.type
_entity_poly.pdbx_seq_one_letter_code
_entity_poly.pdbx_strand_id
1 'polypeptide(L)' 'MLNFDLSFRKNLFTELLLEARVASVRQFTYSPRRLVTREWLAERGLRGRRVDFVVRNLPPASVWEYSRTDG' A
#
# COMPACT_ATOMS: atom_id res chain seq x y z
N MET A 1 2.14 1.27 9.20
CA MET A 1 1.58 2.48 8.56
C MET A 1 0.21 2.92 9.10
N LEU A 2 -0.49 2.14 9.92
CA LEU A 2 -1.79 2.53 10.46
C LEU A 2 -1.75 3.78 11.37
N ASN A 3 -0.59 4.08 11.97
CA ASN A 3 -0.44 5.22 12.89
C ASN A 3 -0.13 6.55 12.19
N PHE A 4 0.09 6.54 10.87
CA PHE A 4 0.30 7.77 10.10
C PHE A 4 -1.01 8.27 9.53
N ASP A 5 -1.18 9.57 9.39
CA ASP A 5 -2.35 10.15 8.75
C ASP A 5 -2.39 9.83 7.24
N LEU A 6 -3.54 10.12 6.60
CA LEU A 6 -3.76 9.80 5.20
C LEU A 6 -2.81 10.57 4.27
N SER A 7 -2.49 11.83 4.59
CA SER A 7 -1.62 12.68 3.77
C SER A 7 -0.20 12.14 3.78
N PHE A 8 0.33 11.79 4.96
CA PHE A 8 1.63 11.16 5.08
C PHE A 8 1.72 9.87 4.25
N ARG A 9 0.70 9.00 4.35
CA ARG A 9 0.67 7.75 3.58
C ARG A 9 0.72 8.02 2.08
N LYS A 10 -0.09 8.96 1.60
CA LYS A 10 -0.14 9.33 0.18
C LYS A 10 1.20 9.88 -0.31
N ASN A 11 1.83 10.77 0.46
CA ASN A 11 3.15 11.32 0.14
C ASN A 11 4.21 10.21 0.08
N LEU A 12 4.24 9.32 1.07
CA LEU A 12 5.16 8.20 1.08
C LEU A 12 4.99 7.28 -0.15
N PHE A 13 3.76 7.00 -0.58
CA PHE A 13 3.52 6.22 -1.80
C PHE A 13 4.01 6.95 -3.06
N THR A 14 3.78 8.25 -3.16
CA THR A 14 4.27 9.08 -4.26
C THR A 14 5.80 9.06 -4.32
N GLU A 15 6.46 9.39 -3.22
CA GLU A 15 7.93 9.44 -3.14
C GLU A 15 8.55 8.07 -3.48
N LEU A 16 8.04 6.99 -2.90
CA LEU A 16 8.63 5.66 -3.13
C LEU A 16 8.37 5.14 -4.55
N LEU A 17 7.12 5.14 -5.01
CA LEU A 17 6.74 4.45 -6.25
C LEU A 17 6.90 5.32 -7.50
N LEU A 18 6.70 6.63 -7.39
CA LEU A 18 6.73 7.53 -8.54
C LEU A 18 8.09 8.24 -8.67
N GLU A 19 8.66 8.72 -7.56
CA GLU A 19 9.93 9.48 -7.60
C GLU A 19 11.16 8.57 -7.51
N ALA A 20 11.27 7.78 -6.44
CA ALA A 20 12.38 6.84 -6.23
C ALA A 20 12.27 5.58 -7.11
N ARG A 21 11.13 5.39 -7.76
CA ARG A 21 10.81 4.31 -8.69
C ARG A 21 11.05 2.89 -8.15
N VAL A 22 10.85 2.64 -6.85
CA VAL A 22 10.95 1.28 -6.31
C VAL A 22 9.97 0.33 -7.02
N ALA A 23 10.32 -0.95 -7.11
CA ALA A 23 9.52 -1.92 -7.85
C ALA A 23 8.14 -2.15 -7.20
N SER A 24 8.12 -2.34 -5.88
CA SER A 24 6.88 -2.45 -5.12
C SER A 24 7.06 -2.04 -3.66
N VAL A 25 5.94 -1.72 -3.00
CA VAL A 25 5.86 -1.43 -1.56
C VAL A 25 4.91 -2.42 -0.92
N ARG A 26 5.36 -3.10 0.14
CA ARG A 26 4.53 -4.00 0.96
C ARG A 26 4.09 -3.30 2.24
N GLN A 27 2.79 -3.35 2.48
CA GLN A 27 2.13 -2.76 3.63
C GLN A 27 1.43 -3.83 4.45
N PHE A 28 1.83 -3.93 5.72
CA PHE A 28 1.12 -4.70 6.73
C PHE A 28 0.04 -3.83 7.40
N THR A 29 -1.16 -4.37 7.56
CA THR A 29 -2.28 -3.71 8.24
C THR A 29 -3.13 -4.73 9.01
N TYR A 30 -3.60 -4.34 10.19
CA TYR A 30 -4.57 -5.11 10.98
C TYR A 30 -6.02 -4.86 10.56
N SER A 31 -6.24 -4.04 9.53
CA SER A 31 -7.53 -3.89 8.86
C SER A 31 -7.58 -4.75 7.60
N PRO A 32 -8.73 -5.38 7.27
CA PRO A 32 -8.90 -6.08 6.00
C PRO A 32 -8.90 -5.13 4.80
N ARG A 33 -9.01 -3.81 5.02
CA ARG A 33 -9.03 -2.79 3.98
C ARG A 33 -7.64 -2.24 3.68
N ARG A 34 -7.39 -1.92 2.41
CA ARG A 34 -6.25 -1.13 1.94
C ARG A 34 -6.24 0.27 2.58
N LEU A 35 -5.06 0.86 2.74
CA LEU A 35 -4.94 2.20 3.34
C LEU A 35 -5.23 3.34 2.38
N VAL A 36 -5.15 3.07 1.07
CA VAL A 36 -5.36 4.06 0.01
C VAL A 36 -6.36 3.49 -1.00
N THR A 37 -7.31 4.30 -1.45
CA THR A 37 -8.43 3.86 -2.28
C THR A 37 -7.98 3.43 -3.69
N ARG A 38 -8.83 2.68 -4.41
CA ARG A 38 -8.48 2.24 -5.78
C ARG A 38 -8.41 3.42 -6.74
N GLU A 39 -9.31 4.37 -6.56
CA GLU A 39 -9.47 5.56 -7.39
C GLU A 39 -8.21 6.40 -7.31
N TRP A 40 -7.72 6.67 -6.10
CA TRP A 40 -6.48 7.42 -5.89
C TRP A 40 -5.25 6.75 -6.51
N LEU A 41 -5.18 5.42 -6.43
CA LEU A 41 -4.11 4.63 -7.04
C LEU A 41 -4.19 4.71 -8.57
N ALA A 42 -5.37 4.49 -9.13
CA ALA A 42 -5.60 4.49 -10.57
C ALA A 42 -5.29 5.85 -11.22
N GLU A 43 -5.70 6.95 -10.59
CA GLU A 43 -5.36 8.33 -11.01
C GLU A 43 -3.85 8.59 -11.13
N ARG A 44 -3.03 7.79 -10.45
CA ARG A 44 -1.56 7.93 -10.38
C ARG A 44 -0.81 6.84 -11.13
N GLY A 45 -1.51 6.02 -11.92
CA GLY A 45 -0.90 4.88 -12.60
C GLY A 45 -0.34 3.85 -11.62
N LEU A 46 -0.95 3.73 -10.44
CA LEU A 46 -0.59 2.74 -9.42
C LEU A 46 -1.67 1.65 -9.31
N ARG A 47 -1.26 0.49 -8.83
CA ARG A 47 -2.16 -0.63 -8.51
C ARG A 47 -1.84 -1.20 -7.14
N GLY A 48 -2.87 -1.76 -6.49
CA GLY A 48 -2.74 -2.37 -5.16
C GLY A 48 -3.52 -3.68 -5.07
N ARG A 49 -2.86 -4.75 -4.63
CA ARG A 49 -3.46 -6.07 -4.42
C ARG A 49 -3.12 -6.62 -3.04
N ARG A 50 -4.02 -7.42 -2.47
CA ARG A 50 -3.70 -8.19 -1.26
C ARG A 50 -2.86 -9.39 -1.68
N VAL A 51 -1.70 -9.56 -1.07
CA VAL A 51 -0.75 -10.62 -1.40
C VAL A 51 -0.67 -11.70 -0.34
N ASP A 52 -1.00 -11.37 0.92
CA ASP A 52 -0.91 -12.32 2.02
C ASP A 52 -1.87 -11.96 3.17
N PHE A 53 -2.08 -12.92 4.06
CA PHE A 53 -2.76 -12.78 5.33
C PHE A 53 -1.99 -13.55 6.41
N VAL A 54 -1.24 -12.82 7.23
CA VAL A 54 -0.33 -13.38 8.23
C VAL A 54 -1.10 -13.64 9.53
N VAL A 55 -1.50 -14.89 9.74
CA VAL A 55 -2.20 -15.36 10.94
C VAL A 55 -1.28 -15.55 12.16
N ARG A 56 0.04 -15.61 11.95
CA ARG A 56 1.03 -15.74 13.04
C ARG A 56 1.24 -14.43 13.81
N ASN A 57 0.74 -13.31 13.29
CA ASN A 57 0.61 -12.08 14.05
C ASN A 57 -0.69 -12.12 14.87
N LEU A 58 -0.63 -11.65 16.12
CA LEU A 58 -1.79 -11.43 16.98
C LEU A 58 -1.92 -9.91 17.23
N PRO A 59 -2.90 -9.22 16.60
CA PRO A 59 -3.92 -9.74 15.67
C PRO A 59 -3.39 -10.02 14.26
N PRO A 60 -4.08 -10.86 13.45
CA PRO A 60 -3.68 -11.17 12.09
C PRO A 60 -3.52 -9.94 11.20
N ALA A 61 -2.50 -9.95 10.34
CA ALA A 61 -2.20 -8.82 9.44
C ALA A 61 -2.54 -9.15 7.99
N SER A 62 -3.31 -8.30 7.33
CA SER A 62 -3.42 -8.28 5.87
C SER A 62 -2.19 -7.61 5.26
N VAL A 63 -1.64 -8.23 4.22
CA VAL A 63 -0.49 -7.68 3.49
C VAL A 63 -0.95 -7.23 2.11
N TRP A 64 -0.71 -5.96 1.83
CA TRP A 64 -0.99 -5.33 0.55
C TRP A 64 0.31 -5.00 -0.16
N GLU A 65 0.37 -5.31 -1.45
CA GLU A 65 1.46 -4.90 -2.34
C GLU A 65 0.94 -3.82 -3.28
N TYR A 66 1.72 -2.76 -3.39
CA TYR A 66 1.46 -1.65 -4.30
C TYR A 66 2.63 -1.53 -5.28
N SER A 67 2.31 -1.30 -6.54
CA SER A 67 3.28 -1.11 -7.62
C SER A 67 2.76 -0.07 -8.60
N ARG A 68 3.61 0.37 -9.52
CA ARG A 68 3.13 1.05 -10.73
C ARG A 68 2.39 0.06 -11.63
N THR A 69 1.52 0.57 -12.48
CA THR A 69 0.74 -0.21 -13.45
C THR A 69 1.56 -0.57 -14.69
N ASP A 70 2.58 0.23 -15.01
CA ASP A 70 3.52 0.03 -16.12
C ASP A 70 4.70 -0.91 -15.77
N GLY A 71 4.77 -1.38 -14.52
CA GLY A 71 5.79 -2.29 -14.00
C GLY A 71 5.29 -3.70 -13.77
#